data_AF-A0A938AG86-F1
#
_entry.id   AF-A0A938AG86-F1
#
_cell.length_a   1.000
_cell.length_b   1.000
_cell.length_c   1.000
_cell.angle_alpha   90.00
_cell.angle_beta   90.00
_cell.angle_gamma   90.00
#
_symmetry.space_group_name_H-M   'P 1'
#
loop_
_entity.id
_entity.type
_entity.pdbx_description
1 polymer ?
#
loop_
_entity_poly.entity_id
_entity_poly.type
_entity_poly.pdbx_seq_one_letter_code
_entity_poly.pdbx_strand_id
1 'polypeptide(L)'
;MASSQFGLDPRKWFERSLPQTLQIALWLLYINGAFALIEYLDGTDDLGYLRGRSALGAVAGLIVCVLFIGSGFLIANEKRLGYKAAIAAAFSPFVMRVWAYSDFERQMGVSVSLWDKLTGNTLIGFAFDVALCALILHPMSRNHQRVWFRKMS
;
A
#
# COMPACT_ATOMS: atom_id res chain seq x y z
N MET A 1 15.24 -29.48 8.99
CA MET A 1 14.83 -28.22 8.32
C MET A 1 15.32 -27.08 9.19
N ALA A 2 16.38 -26.38 8.76
CA ALA A 2 17.02 -25.35 9.56
C ALA A 2 16.09 -24.13 9.67
N SER A 3 15.60 -23.87 10.88
CA SER A 3 14.94 -22.63 11.26
C SER A 3 15.94 -21.48 11.07
N SER A 4 15.67 -20.57 10.14
CA SER A 4 16.43 -19.34 10.01
C SER A 4 16.32 -18.55 11.32
N GLN A 5 17.48 -18.22 11.89
CA GLN A 5 17.66 -17.47 13.15
C GLN A 5 17.11 -16.03 13.08
N PHE A 6 16.78 -15.54 11.88
CA PHE A 6 15.89 -14.41 11.65
C PHE A 6 14.53 -15.00 11.28
N GLY A 7 13.52 -14.89 12.15
CA GLY A 7 12.21 -15.54 11.98
C GLY A 7 11.34 -14.99 10.85
N LEU A 8 11.89 -14.85 9.65
CA LEU A 8 11.28 -14.55 8.36
C LEU A 8 11.73 -15.65 7.39
N ASP A 9 10.78 -16.26 6.68
CA ASP A 9 11.05 -17.22 5.62
C ASP A 9 10.96 -16.50 4.26
N PRO A 10 12.08 -16.32 3.54
CA PRO A 10 12.09 -15.62 2.26
C PRO A 10 11.33 -16.36 1.13
N ARG A 11 10.95 -17.62 1.36
CA ARG A 11 10.11 -18.40 0.42
C ARG A 11 8.63 -18.21 0.70
N LYS A 12 8.27 -17.62 1.84
CA LYS A 12 6.90 -17.47 2.31
C LYS A 12 6.33 -16.11 1.88
N TRP A 13 5.79 -16.07 0.66
CA TRP A 13 5.14 -14.90 0.08
C TRP A 13 3.61 -14.90 0.25
N PHE A 14 3.04 -16.08 0.53
CA PHE A 14 1.61 -16.27 0.72
C PHE A 14 1.37 -17.34 1.78
N GLU A 15 0.44 -17.08 2.68
CA GLU A 15 0.06 -17.99 3.76
C GLU A 15 -1.42 -18.32 3.69
N ARG A 16 -1.74 -19.62 3.68
CA ARG A 16 -3.12 -20.13 3.54
C ARG A 16 -3.86 -20.16 4.87
N SER A 17 -3.14 -20.08 6.00
CA SER A 17 -3.73 -20.02 7.35
C SER A 17 -4.43 -18.69 7.65
N LEU A 18 -4.17 -17.64 6.85
CA LEU A 18 -4.80 -16.33 7.00
C LEU A 18 -6.31 -16.41 6.71
N PRO A 19 -7.16 -15.58 7.34
CA PRO A 19 -8.57 -15.47 6.98
C PRO A 19 -8.75 -15.05 5.52
N GLN A 20 -9.82 -15.50 4.87
CA GLN A 20 -10.12 -15.17 3.46
C GLN A 20 -10.04 -13.67 3.17
N THR A 21 -10.55 -12.82 4.08
CA THR A 21 -10.49 -11.36 3.95
C THR A 21 -9.06 -10.82 3.93
N LEU A 22 -8.18 -11.37 4.76
CA LEU A 22 -6.77 -10.96 4.85
C LEU A 22 -5.94 -11.53 3.69
N GLN A 23 -6.31 -12.71 3.16
CA GLN A 23 -5.72 -13.23 1.93
C GLN A 23 -6.04 -12.34 0.73
N ILE A 24 -7.29 -11.88 0.59
CA ILE A 24 -7.67 -10.95 -0.48
C ILE A 24 -6.93 -9.62 -0.32
N ALA A 25 -6.84 -9.09 0.90
CA ALA A 25 -6.04 -7.89 1.18
C ALA A 25 -4.57 -8.05 0.79
N LEU A 26 -3.97 -9.22 1.06
CA LEU A 26 -2.59 -9.54 0.70
C LEU A 26 -2.39 -9.52 -0.82
N TRP A 27 -3.31 -10.11 -1.59
CA TRP A 27 -3.28 -10.04 -3.05
C TRP A 27 -3.42 -8.61 -3.56
N LEU A 28 -4.33 -7.82 -2.98
CA LEU A 28 -4.48 -6.41 -3.34
C LEU A 28 -3.25 -5.57 -3.02
N LEU A 29 -2.54 -5.84 -1.91
CA LEU A 29 -1.25 -5.18 -1.62
C LEU A 29 -0.23 -5.44 -2.72
N TYR A 30 -0.12 -6.68 -3.19
CA TYR A 30 0.82 -7.01 -4.26
C TYR A 30 0.41 -6.42 -5.61
N ILE A 31 -0.89 -6.46 -5.95
CA ILE A 31 -1.41 -5.89 -7.20
C ILE A 31 -1.24 -4.37 -7.21
N ASN A 32 -1.66 -3.68 -6.14
CA ASN A 32 -1.49 -2.22 -6.03
C ASN A 32 -0.01 -1.84 -5.99
N GLY A 33 0.84 -2.62 -5.33
CA GLY A 33 2.28 -2.42 -5.35
C GLY A 33 2.88 -2.57 -6.75
N ALA A 34 2.38 -3.51 -7.55
CA ALA A 34 2.80 -3.66 -8.94
C ALA A 34 2.37 -2.47 -9.81
N PHE A 35 1.12 -2.01 -9.68
CA PHE A 35 0.65 -0.81 -10.39
C PHE A 35 1.41 0.44 -9.98
N ALA A 36 1.61 0.67 -8.68
CA ALA A 36 2.42 1.78 -8.18
C ALA A 36 3.85 1.75 -8.72
N LEU A 37 4.45 0.56 -8.86
CA LEU A 37 5.78 0.41 -9.45
C LEU A 37 5.78 0.72 -10.95
N ILE A 38 4.76 0.27 -11.69
CA ILE A 38 4.60 0.58 -13.11
C ILE A 38 4.44 2.09 -13.32
N GLU A 39 3.52 2.74 -12.60
CA GLU A 39 3.31 4.20 -12.64
C GLU A 39 4.61 4.95 -12.32
N TYR A 40 5.32 4.50 -11.28
CA TYR A 40 6.61 5.07 -10.91
C TYR A 40 7.65 4.95 -12.03
N LEU A 41 7.71 3.80 -12.73
CA LEU A 41 8.69 3.52 -13.78
C LEU A 41 8.36 4.21 -15.11
N ASP A 42 7.11 4.12 -15.55
CA ASP A 42 6.61 4.69 -16.81
C ASP A 42 6.46 6.21 -16.75
N GLY A 43 6.46 6.79 -15.55
CA GLY A 43 6.37 8.25 -15.37
C GLY A 43 4.97 8.80 -15.57
N THR A 44 3.96 7.94 -15.56
CA THR A 44 2.54 8.28 -15.67
C THR A 44 1.90 8.48 -14.28
N ASP A 45 0.71 9.08 -14.26
CA ASP A 45 -0.09 9.32 -13.04
C ASP A 45 0.66 10.07 -11.92
N ASP A 46 0.13 9.98 -10.70
CA ASP A 46 0.56 10.73 -9.53
C ASP A 46 2.04 10.44 -9.16
N LEU A 47 2.40 9.16 -9.12
CA LEU A 47 3.74 8.70 -8.72
C LEU A 47 4.80 9.05 -9.76
N GLY A 48 4.48 8.92 -11.05
CA GLY A 48 5.35 9.32 -12.14
C GLY A 48 5.56 10.84 -12.19
N TYR A 49 4.49 11.62 -12.00
CA TYR A 49 4.57 13.08 -11.90
C TYR A 49 5.51 13.52 -10.76
N LEU A 50 5.32 12.98 -9.56
CA LEU A 50 6.14 13.33 -8.38
C LEU A 50 7.62 12.93 -8.57
N ARG A 51 7.88 11.79 -9.20
CA ARG A 51 9.24 11.34 -9.53
C ARG A 51 9.95 12.32 -10.47
N GLY A 52 9.29 12.76 -11.53
CA GLY A 52 9.86 13.70 -12.49
C GLY A 52 10.05 15.11 -11.91
N ARG A 53 9.30 15.44 -10.86
CA ARG A 53 9.27 16.79 -10.30
C ARG A 53 10.37 17.07 -9.28
N SER A 54 10.65 16.13 -8.38
CA SER A 54 11.62 16.35 -7.30
C SER A 54 12.28 15.06 -6.84
N ALA A 55 13.53 15.15 -6.36
CA ALA A 55 14.23 14.01 -5.76
C ALA A 55 13.48 13.45 -4.54
N LEU A 56 12.79 14.31 -3.77
CA LEU A 56 11.95 13.89 -2.65
C LEU A 56 10.73 13.08 -3.13
N GLY A 57 10.06 13.52 -4.20
CA GLY A 57 8.96 12.78 -4.82
C GLY A 57 9.40 11.42 -5.36
N ALA A 58 10.58 11.35 -5.98
CA ALA A 58 11.16 10.09 -6.44
C ALA A 58 11.42 9.11 -5.30
N VAL A 59 12.04 9.57 -4.21
CA VAL A 59 12.31 8.72 -3.03
C VAL A 59 11.01 8.30 -2.34
N ALA A 60 10.05 9.22 -2.19
CA ALA A 60 8.76 8.93 -1.59
C ALA A 60 7.99 7.87 -2.40
N GLY A 61 7.98 7.97 -3.73
CA GLY A 61 7.36 6.97 -4.61
C GLY A 61 7.99 5.58 -4.46
N LEU A 62 9.32 5.50 -4.38
CA LEU A 62 10.01 4.24 -4.10
C LEU A 62 9.66 3.66 -2.73
N ILE A 63 9.61 4.50 -1.70
CA ILE A 63 9.20 4.07 -0.36
C ILE A 63 7.80 3.46 -0.40
N VAL A 64 6.86 4.08 -1.13
CA VAL A 64 5.50 3.56 -1.29
C VAL A 64 5.50 2.19 -1.97
N CYS A 65 6.25 2.02 -3.07
CA CYS A 65 6.37 0.72 -3.75
C CYS A 65 6.90 -0.37 -2.81
N VAL A 66 7.97 -0.06 -2.07
CA VAL A 66 8.56 -0.97 -1.07
C VAL A 66 7.58 -1.24 0.07
N LEU A 67 6.78 -0.25 0.47
CA LEU A 67 5.80 -0.39 1.54
C LEU A 67 4.69 -1.36 1.15
N PHE A 68 4.17 -1.31 -0.08
CA PHE A 68 3.17 -2.26 -0.58
C PHE A 68 3.71 -3.70 -0.60
N ILE A 69 4.84 -3.92 -1.26
CA ILE A 69 5.41 -5.27 -1.42
C ILE A 69 5.90 -5.81 -0.06
N GLY A 70 6.61 -4.97 0.70
CA GLY A 70 7.17 -5.31 2.00
C GLY A 70 6.11 -5.58 3.06
N SER A 71 5.01 -4.82 3.06
CA SER A 71 3.89 -5.08 3.98
C SER A 71 3.21 -6.42 3.70
N GLY A 72 2.99 -6.76 2.42
CA GLY A 72 2.48 -8.06 2.03
C GLY A 72 3.39 -9.20 2.48
N PHE A 73 4.69 -9.09 2.22
CA PHE A 73 5.68 -10.08 2.66
C PHE A 73 5.73 -10.24 4.19
N LEU A 74 5.66 -9.14 4.93
CA LEU A 74 5.63 -9.17 6.40
C LEU A 74 4.34 -9.78 6.96
N ILE A 75 3.19 -9.59 6.29
CA ILE A 75 1.92 -10.23 6.65
C ILE A 75 2.00 -11.74 6.38
N ALA A 76 2.57 -12.16 5.26
CA ALA A 76 2.77 -13.58 4.96
C ALA A 76 3.67 -14.26 6.00
N ASN A 77 4.64 -13.53 6.56
CA ASN A 77 5.48 -13.98 7.67
C ASN A 77 4.89 -13.72 9.07
N GLU A 78 3.59 -13.41 9.14
CA GLU A 78 2.81 -13.26 10.38
C GLU A 78 3.39 -12.21 11.35
N LYS A 79 4.06 -11.17 10.84
CA LYS A 79 4.65 -10.10 11.66
C LYS A 79 3.67 -8.98 11.95
N ARG A 80 3.70 -8.47 13.19
CA ARG A 80 2.86 -7.32 13.59
C ARG A 80 3.14 -6.05 12.82
N LEU A 81 4.41 -5.86 12.46
CA LEU A 81 4.86 -4.72 11.68
C LEU A 81 4.26 -4.74 10.27
N GLY A 82 3.99 -5.93 9.70
CA GLY A 82 3.36 -6.05 8.38
C GLY A 82 1.98 -5.45 8.33
N TYR A 83 1.16 -5.69 9.36
CA TYR A 83 -0.19 -5.11 9.42
C TYR A 83 -0.16 -3.58 9.56
N LYS A 84 0.73 -3.03 10.39
CA LYS A 84 0.90 -1.58 10.52
C LYS A 84 1.41 -0.96 9.21
N ALA A 85 2.37 -1.61 8.56
CA ALA A 85 2.90 -1.19 7.27
C ALA A 85 1.82 -1.28 6.17
N ALA A 86 0.94 -2.28 6.20
CA ALA A 86 -0.15 -2.42 5.25
C ALA A 86 -1.21 -1.33 5.40
N ILE A 87 -1.51 -0.90 6.63
CA ILE A 87 -2.36 0.28 6.86
C ILE A 87 -1.70 1.51 6.23
N ALA A 88 -0.42 1.75 6.51
CA ALA A 88 0.30 2.87 5.91
C ALA A 88 0.33 2.78 4.37
N ALA A 89 0.51 1.58 3.81
CA ALA A 89 0.46 1.33 2.37
C ALA A 89 -0.92 1.65 1.79
N ALA A 90 -2.00 1.20 2.43
CA ALA A 90 -3.37 1.44 1.96
C ALA A 90 -3.75 2.92 1.91
N PHE A 91 -3.21 3.73 2.84
CA PHE A 91 -3.43 5.17 2.83
C PHE A 91 -2.46 5.95 1.93
N SER A 92 -1.36 5.34 1.52
CA SER A 92 -0.31 6.03 0.76
C SER A 92 -0.75 6.57 -0.62
N PRO A 93 -1.62 5.91 -1.41
CA PRO A 93 -2.10 6.45 -2.69
C PRO A 93 -2.81 7.79 -2.51
N PHE A 94 -3.68 7.89 -1.49
CA PHE A 94 -4.40 9.14 -1.21
C PHE A 94 -3.46 10.28 -0.83
N VAL A 95 -2.43 9.99 -0.04
CA VAL A 95 -1.43 11.00 0.35
C VAL A 95 -0.61 11.45 -0.86
N MET A 96 -0.15 10.51 -1.68
CA MET A 96 0.63 10.82 -2.89
C MET A 96 -0.19 11.64 -3.88
N ARG A 97 -1.45 11.27 -4.08
CA ARG A 97 -2.38 11.98 -4.97
C ARG A 97 -2.67 13.40 -4.50
N VAL A 98 -3.04 13.57 -3.23
CA VAL A 98 -3.26 14.92 -2.67
C VAL A 98 -2.00 15.77 -2.81
N TRP A 99 -0.81 15.19 -2.60
CA TRP A 99 0.44 15.90 -2.80
C TRP A 99 0.67 16.29 -4.27
N ALA A 100 0.57 15.34 -5.21
CA ALA A 100 0.74 15.57 -6.64
C ALA A 100 -0.19 16.68 -7.16
N TYR A 101 -1.49 16.58 -6.88
CA TYR A 101 -2.44 17.60 -7.29
C TYR A 101 -2.24 18.94 -6.58
N SER A 102 -1.85 18.96 -5.30
CA SER A 102 -1.55 20.22 -4.60
C SER A 102 -0.31 20.93 -5.17
N ASP A 103 0.68 20.17 -5.63
CA ASP A 103 1.87 20.72 -6.29
C ASP A 103 1.52 21.26 -7.69
N PHE A 104 0.66 20.54 -8.42
CA PHE A 104 0.11 20.97 -9.70
C PHE A 104 -0.69 22.28 -9.58
N GLU A 105 -1.59 22.39 -8.60
CA GLU A 105 -2.36 23.62 -8.35
C GLU A 105 -1.48 24.83 -8.07
N ARG A 106 -0.45 24.66 -7.22
CA ARG A 106 0.51 25.73 -6.90
C ARG A 106 1.25 26.24 -8.12
N GLN A 107 1.47 25.38 -9.12
CA GLN A 107 2.24 25.71 -10.32
C GLN A 107 1.37 26.32 -11.42
N MET A 108 0.19 25.77 -11.66
CA MET A 108 -0.70 26.24 -12.72
C MET A 108 -1.68 27.34 -12.27
N GLY A 109 -1.81 27.59 -10.97
CA GLY A 109 -2.78 28.56 -10.43
C GLY A 109 -4.23 28.13 -10.65
N VAL A 110 -4.46 26.85 -10.93
CA VAL A 110 -5.79 26.26 -11.14
C VAL A 110 -6.25 25.64 -9.82
N SER A 111 -7.54 25.80 -9.49
CA SER A 111 -8.15 25.11 -8.35
C SER A 111 -8.73 23.79 -8.82
N VAL A 112 -8.27 22.68 -8.23
CA VAL A 112 -8.78 21.32 -8.47
C VAL A 112 -9.68 20.93 -7.30
N SER A 113 -10.82 20.31 -7.59
CA SER A 113 -11.76 19.88 -6.56
C SER A 113 -11.14 18.82 -5.65
N LEU A 114 -11.50 18.80 -4.36
CA LEU A 114 -11.07 17.73 -3.44
C LEU A 114 -11.49 16.35 -3.94
N TRP A 115 -12.60 16.25 -4.67
CA TRP A 115 -13.06 15.00 -5.27
C TRP A 115 -12.10 14.46 -6.32
N ASP A 116 -11.54 15.35 -7.15
CA ASP A 116 -10.58 14.95 -8.19
C ASP A 116 -9.25 14.54 -7.55
N LYS A 117 -8.83 15.25 -6.48
CA LYS A 117 -7.64 14.90 -5.68
C LYS A 117 -7.76 13.58 -4.94
N LEU A 118 -8.97 13.11 -4.65
CA LEU A 118 -9.17 11.84 -3.97
C LEU A 118 -9.35 10.69 -4.96
N THR A 119 -10.01 10.93 -6.09
CA THR A 119 -10.30 9.90 -7.10
C THR A 119 -9.20 9.71 -8.13
N GLY A 120 -8.33 10.70 -8.33
CA GLY A 120 -7.19 10.61 -9.27
C GLY A 120 -7.65 10.51 -10.72
N ASN A 121 -8.88 10.95 -10.98
CA ASN A 121 -9.53 10.87 -12.29
C ASN A 121 -9.65 9.43 -12.87
N THR A 122 -9.42 8.39 -12.05
CA THR A 122 -9.54 6.98 -12.44
C THR A 122 -10.38 6.20 -11.44
N LEU A 123 -11.59 5.82 -11.86
CA LEU A 123 -12.53 5.06 -11.01
C LEU A 123 -11.98 3.70 -10.58
N ILE A 124 -11.21 3.04 -11.44
CA ILE A 124 -10.69 1.69 -11.20
C ILE A 124 -9.57 1.69 -10.15
N GLY A 125 -8.61 2.61 -10.25
CA GLY A 125 -7.54 2.76 -9.25
C GLY A 125 -8.11 3.10 -7.87
N PHE A 126 -9.03 4.06 -7.85
CA PHE A 126 -9.75 4.43 -6.63
C PHE A 126 -10.53 3.26 -6.01
N ALA A 127 -11.19 2.42 -6.82
CA ALA A 127 -11.91 1.25 -6.31
C ALA A 127 -10.96 0.23 -5.64
N PHE A 128 -9.77 0.00 -6.19
CA PHE A 128 -8.76 -0.87 -5.58
C PHE A 128 -8.22 -0.29 -4.27
N ASP A 129 -7.96 1.02 -4.22
CA ASP A 129 -7.49 1.71 -3.00
C ASP A 129 -8.54 1.59 -1.87
N VAL A 130 -9.80 1.86 -2.18
CA VAL A 130 -10.91 1.77 -1.23
C VAL A 130 -11.15 0.33 -0.79
N ALA A 131 -11.11 -0.63 -1.73
CA ALA A 131 -11.25 -2.05 -1.41
C ALA A 131 -10.14 -2.53 -0.47
N LEU A 132 -8.89 -2.12 -0.72
CA LEU A 132 -7.75 -2.44 0.13
C LEU A 132 -7.92 -1.87 1.54
N CYS A 133 -8.28 -0.59 1.66
CA CYS A 133 -8.59 0.04 2.95
C CYS A 133 -9.71 -0.70 3.69
N ALA A 134 -10.81 -1.02 2.99
CA ALA A 134 -11.95 -1.71 3.56
C ALA A 134 -11.58 -3.11 4.08
N LEU A 135 -10.80 -3.88 3.32
CA LEU A 135 -10.39 -5.23 3.68
C LEU A 135 -9.39 -5.27 4.84
N ILE A 136 -8.42 -4.35 4.88
CA ILE A 136 -7.46 -4.25 5.98
C ILE A 136 -8.15 -3.84 7.28
N LEU A 137 -9.08 -2.89 7.21
CA LEU A 137 -9.84 -2.40 8.37
C LEU A 137 -11.00 -3.30 8.77
N HIS A 138 -11.36 -4.28 7.93
CA HIS A 138 -12.49 -5.17 8.17
C HIS A 138 -12.40 -5.86 9.54
N PRO A 139 -13.51 -6.01 10.28
CA PRO A 139 -13.51 -6.62 11.62
C PRO A 139 -12.93 -8.03 11.66
N MET A 140 -13.05 -8.83 10.59
CA MET A 140 -12.39 -10.15 10.51
C MET A 140 -10.87 -10.06 10.48
N SER A 141 -10.31 -9.09 9.73
CA SER A 141 -8.88 -8.79 9.73
C SER A 141 -8.44 -8.34 11.13
N ARG A 142 -9.15 -7.38 11.73
CA ARG A 142 -8.85 -6.89 13.09
C ARG A 142 -8.94 -7.96 14.18
N ASN A 143 -9.96 -8.82 14.15
CA ASN A 143 -10.14 -9.87 15.15
C ASN A 143 -9.07 -10.95 15.04
N HIS A 144 -8.68 -11.35 13.81
CA HIS A 144 -7.59 -12.29 13.63
C HIS A 144 -6.28 -11.71 14.19
N GLN A 145 -5.97 -10.45 13.88
CA GLN A 145 -4.80 -9.76 14.41
C GLN A 145 -4.82 -9.68 15.95
N ARG A 146 -5.97 -9.34 16.57
CA ARG A 146 -6.10 -9.31 18.05
C ARG A 146 -5.84 -10.66 18.71
N VAL A 147 -6.37 -11.75 18.15
CA VAL A 147 -6.22 -13.09 18.73
C VAL A 147 -4.79 -13.61 18.55
N TRP A 148 -4.19 -13.38 17.38
CA TRP A 148 -2.82 -13.81 17.09
C TRP A 148 -1.77 -13.00 17.84
N PHE A 149 -1.94 -11.69 17.97
CA PHE A 149 -1.03 -10.84 18.75
C PHE A 149 -1.13 -11.04 20.26
N ARG A 150 -2.17 -11.71 20.77
CA ARG A 150 -2.17 -12.13 22.17
C ARG A 150 -1.23 -13.32 22.43
N LYS A 151 -0.88 -14.11 21.41
CA LYS A 151 -0.04 -15.31 21.56
C LYS A 151 1.47 -15.04 21.52
N MET A 152 1.89 -13.82 21.18
CA MET A 152 3.28 -13.46 20.94
C MET A 152 3.77 -12.27 21.80
N SER A 153 3.02 -11.90 22.84
CA SER A 153 3.51 -11.04 23.94
C SER A 153 3.53 -11.87 25.21
#